data_AF-A0A9K3GV22-F1
#
_entry.id   AF-A0A9K3GV22-F1
#
_cell.length_a   1.000
_cell.length_b   1.000
_cell.length_c   1.000
_cell.angle_alpha   90.00
_cell.angle_beta   90.00
_cell.angle_gamma   90.00
#
_symmetry.space_group_name_H-M   'P 1'
#
loop_
_entity.id
_entity.type
_entity.pdbx_description
1 polymer ?
#
loop_
_entity_poly.entity_id
_entity_poly.type
_entity_poly.pdbx_seq_one_letter_code
_entity_poly.pdbx_strand_id
1 'polypeptide(L)'
;MIKQKLVHDELSIDSYVQKVNGLCPLMPEEVGLLLRAMGYPPTTRIYLAGSESFGGQRVMIPLRAMYTNLVDRSNLCNKYELNKLLGTESPLPVNHTHVKAAEELKKERGPHPRPQPPPPGRRIYQHEKEGWHGWIGEKESEPDPSPIDLRDKAHRLLWDALDYVVSVEADAFFPGFNNDGTGSPDFSSLVMGHRLYQMASSRTYRPDRKFLAKLFNSSSDNLYFPKRSWTVAARDHLHNSLEEAGLKRQLLQSKLVSFLSHPIPECTCTTMKPIGDHHECPKWLKDSVAKSYQQQTATTNENEQPDDDDEMDEFQSDSEDENVSNELTVERDEEMDPND
;
A
#
# COMPACT_ATOMS: atom_id res chain seq x y z
N MET A 1 -4.63 15.32 -17.79
CA MET A 1 -3.50 16.07 -17.12
C MET A 1 -3.46 17.58 -17.39
N ILE A 2 -3.22 18.07 -18.63
CA ILE A 2 -3.07 19.52 -18.89
C ILE A 2 -4.37 20.29 -18.58
N LYS A 3 -5.53 19.78 -19.02
CA LYS A 3 -6.87 20.31 -18.64
C LYS A 3 -7.10 20.32 -17.12
N GLN A 4 -6.53 19.35 -16.42
CA GLN A 4 -6.64 19.21 -14.95
C GLN A 4 -5.63 20.08 -14.19
N LYS A 5 -4.79 20.87 -14.89
CA LYS A 5 -3.74 21.72 -14.30
C LYS A 5 -2.77 20.95 -13.38
N LEU A 6 -2.44 19.70 -13.72
CA LEU A 6 -1.56 18.85 -12.90
C LEU A 6 -0.06 19.05 -13.15
N VAL A 7 0.33 19.87 -14.13
CA VAL A 7 1.73 20.17 -14.45
C VAL A 7 1.86 21.69 -14.54
N HIS A 8 2.65 22.27 -13.63
CA HIS A 8 2.82 23.72 -13.49
C HIS A 8 4.28 24.20 -13.66
N ASP A 9 5.25 23.29 -13.61
CA ASP A 9 6.68 23.62 -13.52
C ASP A 9 7.46 23.36 -14.81
N GLU A 10 8.67 23.92 -14.89
CA GLU A 10 9.63 23.64 -15.95
C GLU A 10 10.01 22.15 -15.95
N LEU A 11 9.96 21.51 -17.12
CA LEU A 11 10.18 20.06 -17.33
C LEU A 11 11.64 19.60 -17.11
N SER A 12 12.49 20.41 -16.50
CA SER A 12 13.91 20.14 -16.26
C SER A 12 14.14 19.70 -14.81
N ILE A 13 13.97 18.40 -14.54
CA ILE A 13 14.13 17.81 -13.22
C ILE A 13 15.50 17.10 -13.08
N ASP A 14 16.35 17.57 -12.16
CA ASP A 14 17.56 16.84 -11.76
C ASP A 14 17.22 15.73 -10.74
N SER A 15 17.16 14.50 -11.25
CA SER A 15 16.90 13.29 -10.44
C SER A 15 17.95 13.02 -9.36
N TYR A 16 19.21 13.41 -9.55
CA TYR A 16 20.28 13.17 -8.57
C TYR A 16 20.10 14.10 -7.36
N VAL A 17 19.82 15.38 -7.60
CA VAL A 17 19.53 16.36 -6.55
C VAL A 17 18.26 15.98 -5.78
N GLN A 18 17.19 15.56 -6.48
CA GLN A 18 15.98 15.07 -5.80
C GLN A 18 16.25 13.82 -4.95
N LYS A 19 17.02 12.85 -5.45
CA LYS A 19 17.37 11.64 -4.70
C LYS A 19 18.21 11.96 -3.45
N VAL A 20 19.24 12.79 -3.57
CA VAL A 20 20.08 13.20 -2.44
C VAL A 20 19.30 14.01 -1.39
N ASN A 21 18.26 14.74 -1.79
CA ASN A 21 17.35 15.40 -0.87
C ASN A 21 16.31 14.48 -0.21
N GLY A 22 16.24 13.20 -0.62
CA GLY A 22 15.27 12.24 -0.12
C GLY A 22 13.86 12.42 -0.72
N LEU A 23 13.74 13.08 -1.89
CA LEU A 23 12.47 13.31 -2.56
C LEU A 23 12.07 12.16 -3.50
N CYS A 24 13.00 11.28 -3.89
CA CYS A 24 12.70 10.11 -4.72
C CYS A 24 12.21 8.89 -3.89
N PRO A 25 11.44 7.97 -4.47
CA PRO A 25 11.17 6.65 -3.89
C PRO A 25 12.46 5.82 -3.76
N LEU A 26 12.46 4.87 -2.82
CA LEU A 26 13.48 3.83 -2.74
C LEU A 26 13.25 2.80 -3.86
N MET A 27 14.33 2.40 -4.54
CA MET A 27 14.26 1.36 -5.56
C MET A 27 14.04 -0.02 -4.90
N PRO A 28 13.36 -0.99 -5.56
CA PRO A 28 13.21 -2.35 -5.05
C PRO A 28 14.54 -3.04 -4.67
N GLU A 29 15.61 -2.73 -5.40
CA GLU A 29 16.98 -3.14 -5.07
C GLU A 29 17.46 -2.57 -3.72
N GLU A 30 17.27 -1.26 -3.50
CA GLU A 30 17.63 -0.59 -2.24
C GLU A 30 16.81 -1.16 -1.07
N VAL A 31 15.51 -1.35 -1.25
CA VAL A 31 14.62 -1.97 -0.24
C VAL A 31 15.11 -3.39 0.09
N GLY A 32 15.43 -4.21 -0.91
CA GLY A 32 15.88 -5.58 -0.68
C GLY A 32 17.20 -5.68 0.10
N LEU A 33 18.13 -4.76 -0.16
CA LEU A 33 19.41 -4.64 0.56
C LEU A 33 19.21 -4.17 2.01
N LEU A 34 18.26 -3.26 2.26
CA LEU A 34 17.90 -2.81 3.60
C LEU A 34 17.24 -3.91 4.43
N LEU A 35 16.31 -4.67 3.84
CA LEU A 35 15.73 -5.86 4.48
C LEU A 35 16.81 -6.92 4.78
N ARG A 36 17.80 -7.07 3.89
CA ARG A 36 18.94 -7.97 4.12
C ARG A 36 19.83 -7.48 5.27
N ALA A 37 20.08 -6.18 5.37
CA ALA A 37 20.82 -5.59 6.49
C ALA A 37 20.09 -5.79 7.84
N MET A 38 18.75 -5.73 7.83
CA MET A 38 17.91 -6.06 8.97
C MET A 38 17.92 -7.55 9.35
N GLY A 39 18.38 -8.44 8.47
CA GLY A 39 18.50 -9.88 8.72
C GLY A 39 17.30 -10.70 8.26
N TYR A 40 16.41 -10.17 7.42
CA TYR A 40 15.34 -10.96 6.82
C TYR A 40 15.94 -12.04 5.89
N PRO A 41 15.60 -13.33 6.05
CA PRO A 41 16.14 -14.40 5.21
C PRO A 41 15.56 -14.37 3.78
N PRO A 42 16.24 -14.94 2.76
CA PRO A 42 15.73 -15.02 1.38
C PRO A 42 14.40 -15.77 1.20
N THR A 43 14.00 -16.55 2.21
CA THR A 43 12.71 -17.27 2.28
C THR A 43 11.56 -16.40 2.81
N THR A 44 11.83 -15.17 3.26
CA THR A 44 10.80 -14.23 3.72
C THR A 44 9.75 -14.01 2.64
N ARG A 45 8.47 -14.19 2.97
CA ARG A 45 7.36 -13.84 2.08
C ARG A 45 7.20 -12.33 2.09
N ILE A 46 7.31 -11.70 0.93
CA ILE A 46 7.19 -10.24 0.77
C ILE A 46 5.97 -9.97 -0.11
N TYR A 47 4.98 -9.26 0.43
CA TYR A 47 3.87 -8.74 -0.35
C TYR A 47 4.24 -7.38 -0.98
N LEU A 48 3.93 -7.22 -2.26
CA LEU A 48 4.17 -6.00 -3.03
C LEU A 48 2.86 -5.22 -3.18
N ALA A 49 2.65 -4.24 -2.31
CA ALA A 49 1.54 -3.30 -2.37
C ALA A 49 1.84 -2.12 -3.31
N GLY A 50 0.86 -1.70 -4.11
CA GLY A 50 0.90 -0.48 -4.93
C GLY A 50 0.68 -0.72 -6.43
N SER A 51 0.72 0.36 -7.21
CA SER A 51 0.62 0.31 -8.68
C SER A 51 1.84 -0.38 -9.32
N GLU A 52 1.75 -0.71 -10.62
CA GLU A 52 2.91 -1.25 -11.34
C GLU A 52 4.08 -0.25 -11.27
N SER A 53 5.22 -0.70 -10.74
CA SER A 53 6.41 0.14 -10.56
C SER A 53 6.87 0.73 -11.89
N PHE A 54 7.25 2.00 -11.92
CA PHE A 54 7.79 2.64 -13.12
C PHE A 54 9.04 1.87 -13.63
N GLY A 55 9.02 1.45 -14.90
CA GLY A 55 9.98 0.51 -15.49
C GLY A 55 9.57 -0.97 -15.46
N GLY A 56 8.41 -1.27 -14.87
CA GLY A 56 7.76 -2.58 -14.83
C GLY A 56 8.62 -3.67 -14.19
N GLN A 57 8.37 -4.91 -14.62
CA GLN A 57 9.01 -6.12 -14.09
C GLN A 57 10.55 -6.09 -14.08
N ARG A 58 11.20 -5.28 -14.94
CA ARG A 58 12.66 -5.18 -15.00
C ARG A 58 13.26 -4.63 -13.70
N VAL A 59 12.58 -3.67 -13.07
CA VAL A 59 13.02 -3.01 -11.84
C VAL A 59 12.86 -3.94 -10.62
N MET A 60 12.01 -4.97 -10.74
CA MET A 60 11.79 -5.98 -9.71
C MET A 60 12.80 -7.14 -9.73
N ILE A 61 13.63 -7.26 -10.78
CA ILE A 61 14.60 -8.36 -10.92
C ILE A 61 15.56 -8.47 -9.72
N PRO A 62 16.18 -7.38 -9.21
CA PRO A 62 17.09 -7.48 -8.07
C PRO A 62 16.38 -7.96 -6.80
N LEU A 63 15.15 -7.49 -6.53
CA LEU A 63 14.41 -7.92 -5.34
C LEU A 63 14.00 -9.40 -5.44
N ARG A 64 13.55 -9.85 -6.62
CA ARG A 64 13.24 -11.28 -6.91
C ARG A 64 14.49 -12.19 -6.89
N ALA A 65 15.68 -11.64 -7.07
CA ALA A 65 16.93 -12.38 -6.91
C ALA A 65 17.39 -12.45 -5.43
N MET A 66 16.93 -11.53 -4.58
CA MET A 66 17.27 -11.50 -3.16
C MET A 66 16.29 -12.27 -2.27
N TYR A 67 15.02 -12.31 -2.64
CA TYR A 67 13.95 -13.07 -1.97
C TYR A 67 13.19 -13.90 -2.99
N THR A 68 12.89 -15.14 -2.66
CA THR A 68 12.20 -16.07 -3.58
C THR A 68 10.69 -15.92 -3.53
N ASN A 69 10.15 -15.55 -2.38
CA ASN A 69 8.72 -15.55 -2.06
C ASN A 69 8.10 -14.14 -2.21
N LEU A 70 8.29 -13.49 -3.37
CA LEU A 70 7.56 -12.24 -3.68
C LEU A 70 6.15 -12.59 -4.14
N VAL A 71 5.16 -12.00 -3.48
CA VAL A 71 3.73 -12.11 -3.78
C VAL A 71 3.23 -10.73 -4.15
N ASP A 72 2.32 -10.67 -5.11
CA ASP A 72 1.58 -9.46 -5.48
C ASP A 72 0.07 -9.80 -5.47
N ARG A 73 -0.78 -8.80 -5.61
CA ARG A 73 -2.24 -8.96 -5.70
C ARG A 73 -2.73 -9.99 -6.72
N SER A 74 -1.96 -10.23 -7.80
CA SER A 74 -2.27 -11.21 -8.85
C SER A 74 -2.01 -12.66 -8.41
N ASN A 75 -1.10 -12.86 -7.46
CA ASN A 75 -0.63 -14.17 -6.99
C ASN A 75 -0.96 -14.45 -5.51
N LEU A 76 -1.57 -13.51 -4.80
CA LEU A 76 -1.95 -13.64 -3.39
C LEU A 76 -3.12 -14.62 -3.20
N CYS A 77 -4.17 -14.43 -4.00
CA CYS A 77 -5.39 -15.21 -3.94
C CYS A 77 -5.45 -16.20 -5.11
N ASN A 78 -6.14 -17.32 -4.93
CA ASN A 78 -6.47 -18.18 -6.06
C ASN A 78 -7.55 -17.52 -6.96
N LYS A 79 -7.75 -18.02 -8.18
CA LYS A 79 -8.70 -17.43 -9.14
C LYS A 79 -10.15 -17.40 -8.64
N TYR A 80 -10.55 -18.37 -7.82
CA TYR A 80 -11.90 -18.46 -7.27
C TYR A 80 -12.14 -17.42 -6.17
N GLU A 81 -11.20 -17.29 -5.22
CA GLU A 81 -11.19 -16.24 -4.19
C GLU A 81 -11.18 -14.85 -4.81
N LEU A 82 -10.34 -14.63 -5.83
CA LEU A 82 -10.26 -13.35 -6.52
C LEU A 82 -11.58 -13.00 -7.25
N ASN A 83 -12.18 -13.97 -7.95
CA ASN A 83 -13.48 -13.77 -8.59
C ASN A 83 -14.59 -13.50 -7.56
N LYS A 84 -14.51 -14.08 -6.36
CA LYS A 84 -15.45 -13.81 -5.26
C LYS A 84 -15.29 -12.38 -4.70
N LEU A 85 -14.08 -11.82 -4.73
CA LEU A 85 -13.77 -10.46 -4.28
C LEU A 85 -14.11 -9.38 -5.33
N LEU A 86 -13.81 -9.63 -6.61
CA LEU A 86 -14.10 -8.70 -7.71
C LEU A 86 -15.56 -8.76 -8.18
N GLY A 87 -16.22 -9.90 -8.00
CA GLY A 87 -17.56 -10.18 -8.53
C GLY A 87 -17.55 -10.55 -10.02
N THR A 88 -18.74 -10.85 -10.55
CA THR A 88 -18.91 -11.17 -11.98
C THR A 88 -19.12 -9.91 -12.80
N GLU A 89 -18.21 -9.65 -13.75
CA GLU A 89 -18.38 -8.56 -14.72
C GLU A 89 -19.49 -8.84 -15.73
N SER A 90 -20.30 -7.82 -16.02
CA SER A 90 -21.20 -7.84 -17.18
C SER A 90 -20.41 -7.68 -18.50
N PRO A 91 -20.72 -8.42 -19.57
CA PRO A 91 -20.07 -8.21 -20.87
C PRO A 91 -20.32 -6.78 -21.39
N LEU A 92 -19.27 -6.09 -21.82
CA LEU A 92 -19.42 -4.81 -22.53
C LEU A 92 -19.79 -5.07 -24.00
N PRO A 93 -20.61 -4.22 -24.63
CA PRO A 93 -20.91 -4.34 -26.06
C PRO A 93 -19.64 -4.14 -26.90
N VAL A 94 -19.37 -5.10 -27.79
CA VAL A 94 -18.20 -5.06 -28.67
C VAL A 94 -18.37 -3.96 -29.72
N ASN A 95 -17.61 -2.88 -29.58
CA ASN A 95 -17.52 -1.86 -30.62
C ASN A 95 -16.74 -2.42 -31.82
N HIS A 96 -17.48 -2.92 -32.83
CA HIS A 96 -16.93 -3.23 -34.14
C HIS A 96 -16.53 -1.93 -34.86
N THR A 97 -15.34 -1.41 -34.54
CA THR A 97 -14.76 -0.30 -35.30
C THR A 97 -14.52 -0.76 -36.74
N HIS A 98 -15.23 -0.14 -37.70
CA HIS A 98 -15.04 -0.44 -39.12
C HIS A 98 -13.60 -0.16 -39.52
N VAL A 99 -12.83 -1.23 -39.76
CA VAL A 99 -11.53 -1.15 -40.42
C VAL A 99 -11.76 -0.57 -41.81
N LYS A 100 -11.41 0.70 -42.01
CA LYS A 100 -11.26 1.24 -43.36
C LYS A 100 -10.14 0.46 -44.03
N ALA A 101 -10.51 -0.45 -44.94
CA ALA A 101 -9.55 -1.05 -45.85
C ALA A 101 -8.81 0.09 -46.56
N ALA A 102 -7.48 0.04 -46.60
CA ALA A 102 -6.72 0.99 -47.37
C ALA A 102 -7.13 0.85 -48.84
N GLU A 103 -7.61 1.94 -49.45
CA GLU A 103 -7.85 1.95 -50.89
C GLU A 103 -6.51 1.75 -51.60
N GLU A 104 -6.29 0.54 -52.12
CA GLU A 104 -5.16 0.26 -53.01
C GLU A 104 -5.34 1.03 -54.32
N LEU A 105 -4.82 2.27 -54.33
CA LEU A 105 -4.65 3.10 -55.50
C LEU A 105 -3.71 2.41 -56.50
N LYS A 106 -4.29 1.53 -57.33
CA LYS A 106 -3.65 0.92 -58.49
C LYS A 106 -3.21 2.02 -59.46
N LYS A 107 -1.96 2.47 -59.32
CA LYS A 107 -1.29 3.35 -60.28
C LYS A 107 -0.45 2.53 -61.24
N GLU A 108 -0.65 2.78 -62.54
CA GLU A 108 -0.08 1.99 -63.61
C GLU A 108 1.46 2.08 -63.71
N ARG A 109 2.04 1.12 -64.44
CA ARG A 109 3.48 0.84 -64.42
C ARG A 109 4.27 1.79 -65.32
N GLY A 110 5.44 2.22 -64.84
CA GLY A 110 6.48 2.89 -65.62
C GLY A 110 7.85 2.22 -65.40
N PRO A 111 8.78 2.28 -66.37
CA PRO A 111 9.90 1.33 -66.47
C PRO A 111 11.16 1.75 -65.70
N HIS A 112 11.05 2.10 -64.42
CA HIS A 112 12.20 2.31 -63.52
C HIS A 112 12.00 1.56 -62.20
N PRO A 113 13.03 0.86 -61.69
CA PRO A 113 12.95 0.21 -60.38
C PRO A 113 12.89 1.28 -59.29
N ARG A 114 11.73 1.40 -58.63
CA ARG A 114 11.61 2.26 -57.44
C ARG A 114 12.30 1.59 -56.24
N PRO A 115 12.81 2.36 -55.28
CA PRO A 115 13.07 1.86 -53.93
C PRO A 115 11.85 1.10 -53.42
N GLN A 116 12.06 0.04 -52.64
CA GLN A 116 10.95 -0.73 -52.08
C GLN A 116 9.99 0.23 -51.35
N PRO A 117 8.66 0.07 -51.52
CA PRO A 117 7.71 0.86 -50.75
C PRO A 117 8.02 0.67 -49.25
N PRO A 118 7.88 1.71 -48.42
CA PRO A 118 8.00 1.54 -46.98
C PRO A 118 7.07 0.40 -46.54
N PRO A 119 7.48 -0.46 -45.59
CA PRO A 119 6.64 -1.56 -45.14
C PRO A 119 5.27 -1.00 -44.72
N PRO A 120 4.17 -1.68 -45.05
CA PRO A 120 2.83 -1.18 -44.75
C PRO A 120 2.73 -0.86 -43.26
N GLY A 121 2.16 0.30 -42.95
CA GLY A 121 2.03 0.77 -41.57
C GLY A 121 1.42 -0.31 -40.69
N ARG A 122 2.00 -0.52 -39.48
CA ARG A 122 1.51 -1.55 -38.57
C ARG A 122 0.00 -1.37 -38.36
N ARG A 123 -0.73 -2.49 -38.23
CA ARG A 123 -2.13 -2.42 -37.81
C ARG A 123 -2.17 -1.71 -36.46
N ILE A 124 -2.85 -0.57 -36.40
CA ILE A 124 -3.10 0.12 -35.15
C ILE A 124 -4.15 -0.71 -34.41
N TYR A 125 -3.78 -1.27 -33.27
CA TYR A 125 -4.69 -2.10 -32.49
C TYR A 125 -5.69 -1.23 -31.72
N GLN A 126 -6.86 -1.80 -31.43
CA GLN A 126 -7.93 -1.08 -30.73
C GLN A 126 -7.47 -0.52 -29.37
N HIS A 127 -6.67 -1.27 -28.60
CA HIS A 127 -6.06 -0.81 -27.35
C HIS A 127 -5.06 0.36 -27.52
N GLU A 128 -4.50 0.59 -28.71
CA GLU A 128 -3.62 1.75 -28.97
C GLU A 128 -4.44 3.04 -29.17
N LYS A 129 -5.72 2.92 -29.54
CA LYS A 129 -6.67 4.05 -29.63
C LYS A 129 -7.44 4.27 -28.33
N GLU A 130 -7.80 3.20 -27.65
CA GLU A 130 -8.53 3.22 -26.36
C GLU A 130 -7.60 3.52 -25.17
N GLY A 131 -6.29 3.35 -25.32
CA GLY A 131 -5.32 3.71 -24.29
C GLY A 131 -5.18 5.22 -24.07
N TRP A 132 -4.66 5.60 -22.89
CA TRP A 132 -4.53 6.99 -22.41
C TRP A 132 -3.77 7.95 -23.35
N HIS A 133 -3.00 7.43 -24.31
CA HIS A 133 -2.28 8.21 -25.32
C HIS A 133 -3.00 8.32 -26.68
N GLY A 134 -4.00 7.50 -26.97
CA GLY A 134 -4.60 7.36 -28.30
C GLY A 134 -5.24 8.64 -28.85
N TRP A 135 -5.77 9.48 -27.96
CA TRP A 135 -6.40 10.76 -28.33
C TRP A 135 -5.41 11.91 -28.54
N ILE A 136 -4.16 11.81 -28.06
CA ILE A 136 -3.18 12.92 -28.01
C ILE A 136 -2.79 13.41 -29.42
N GLY A 137 -2.95 12.56 -30.45
CA GLY A 137 -2.76 12.93 -31.87
C GLY A 137 -4.05 13.11 -32.68
N GLU A 138 -5.23 12.81 -32.12
CA GLU A 138 -6.52 12.86 -32.84
C GLU A 138 -7.44 14.01 -32.39
N LYS A 139 -7.32 14.47 -31.13
CA LYS A 139 -8.19 15.51 -30.55
C LYS A 139 -7.39 16.48 -29.68
N GLU A 140 -7.69 17.77 -29.79
CA GLU A 140 -7.13 18.82 -28.90
C GLU A 140 -7.65 18.72 -27.45
N SER A 141 -8.59 17.80 -27.18
CA SER A 141 -9.25 17.65 -25.90
C SER A 141 -9.23 16.20 -25.41
N GLU A 142 -8.82 16.02 -24.15
CA GLU A 142 -8.98 14.79 -23.38
C GLU A 142 -10.48 14.37 -23.41
N PRO A 143 -10.81 13.17 -23.93
CA PRO A 143 -12.18 12.69 -24.10
C PRO A 143 -12.78 12.20 -22.76
N ASP A 144 -14.11 12.05 -22.73
CA ASP A 144 -14.80 11.42 -21.60
C ASP A 144 -14.40 9.94 -21.47
N PRO A 145 -14.28 9.40 -20.25
CA PRO A 145 -13.87 8.02 -20.03
C PRO A 145 -14.90 7.03 -20.57
N SER A 146 -14.43 6.00 -21.26
CA SER A 146 -15.27 4.93 -21.78
C SER A 146 -15.78 4.00 -20.66
N PRO A 147 -16.79 3.16 -20.92
CA PRO A 147 -17.24 2.16 -19.96
C PRO A 147 -16.15 1.16 -19.52
N ILE A 148 -15.16 0.89 -20.38
CA ILE A 148 -13.99 0.05 -20.01
C ILE A 148 -13.01 0.83 -19.12
N ASP A 149 -12.76 2.12 -19.38
CA ASP A 149 -11.92 2.97 -18.49
C ASP A 149 -12.51 3.08 -17.08
N LEU A 150 -13.83 3.26 -16.99
CA LEU A 150 -14.54 3.32 -15.71
C LEU A 150 -14.46 1.99 -14.95
N ARG A 151 -14.52 0.86 -15.66
CA ARG A 151 -14.37 -0.48 -15.10
C ARG A 151 -12.95 -0.74 -14.60
N ASP A 152 -11.95 -0.46 -15.42
CA ASP A 152 -10.54 -0.57 -15.04
C ASP A 152 -10.21 0.30 -13.83
N LYS A 153 -10.81 1.50 -13.75
CA LYS A 153 -10.69 2.36 -12.57
C LYS A 153 -11.34 1.74 -11.33
N ALA A 154 -12.51 1.11 -11.46
CA ALA A 154 -13.14 0.40 -10.35
C ALA A 154 -12.30 -0.79 -9.86
N HIS A 155 -11.74 -1.59 -10.77
CA HIS A 155 -10.83 -2.68 -10.41
C HIS A 155 -9.58 -2.17 -9.71
N ARG A 156 -8.95 -1.08 -10.19
CA ARG A 156 -7.80 -0.47 -9.50
C ARG A 156 -8.11 -0.08 -8.06
N LEU A 157 -9.29 0.49 -7.79
CA LEU A 157 -9.69 0.83 -6.41
C LEU A 157 -9.88 -0.41 -5.52
N LEU A 158 -10.39 -1.52 -6.06
CA LEU A 158 -10.47 -2.80 -5.33
C LEU A 158 -9.07 -3.37 -5.05
N TRP A 159 -8.16 -3.27 -6.02
CA TRP A 159 -6.77 -3.67 -5.86
C TRP A 159 -6.01 -2.82 -4.84
N ASP A 160 -6.20 -1.50 -4.85
CA ASP A 160 -5.61 -0.57 -3.89
C ASP A 160 -6.17 -0.83 -2.47
N ALA A 161 -7.44 -1.24 -2.35
CA ALA A 161 -8.04 -1.66 -1.08
C ALA A 161 -7.47 -2.98 -0.56
N LEU A 162 -7.25 -3.98 -1.42
CA LEU A 162 -6.56 -5.22 -1.06
C LEU A 162 -5.12 -4.95 -0.60
N ASP A 163 -4.40 -4.13 -1.37
CA ASP A 163 -3.04 -3.70 -1.04
C ASP A 163 -2.99 -3.00 0.33
N TYR A 164 -3.99 -2.16 0.64
CA TYR A 164 -4.10 -1.48 1.92
C TYR A 164 -4.33 -2.46 3.08
N VAL A 165 -5.31 -3.36 2.98
CA VAL A 165 -5.62 -4.34 4.04
C VAL A 165 -4.42 -5.23 4.32
N VAL A 166 -3.80 -5.82 3.29
CA VAL A 166 -2.61 -6.67 3.46
C VAL A 166 -1.44 -5.90 4.08
N SER A 167 -1.28 -4.62 3.72
CA SER A 167 -0.23 -3.77 4.31
C SER A 167 -0.50 -3.40 5.77
N VAL A 168 -1.77 -3.29 6.19
CA VAL A 168 -2.16 -3.03 7.58
C VAL A 168 -1.98 -4.28 8.45
N GLU A 169 -2.32 -5.47 7.95
CA GLU A 169 -2.23 -6.74 8.69
C GLU A 169 -0.83 -7.39 8.69
N ALA A 170 0.10 -6.96 7.83
CA ALA A 170 1.43 -7.58 7.72
C ALA A 170 2.27 -7.52 9.02
N ASP A 171 3.05 -8.56 9.32
CA ASP A 171 3.97 -8.60 10.48
C ASP A 171 4.92 -7.39 10.54
N ALA A 172 5.39 -6.95 9.37
CA ALA A 172 6.22 -5.77 9.20
C ALA A 172 5.85 -5.00 7.93
N PHE A 173 5.70 -3.68 8.06
CA PHE A 173 5.47 -2.77 6.93
C PHE A 173 6.71 -1.93 6.64
N PHE A 174 7.11 -1.87 5.36
CA PHE A 174 8.24 -1.07 4.88
C PHE A 174 7.77 -0.12 3.76
N PRO A 175 7.75 1.20 3.97
CA PRO A 175 7.33 2.15 2.95
C PRO A 175 8.45 2.38 1.93
N GLY A 176 8.17 2.14 0.64
CA GLY A 176 9.09 2.53 -0.45
C GLY A 176 9.14 4.04 -0.69
N PHE A 177 8.05 4.74 -0.37
CA PHE A 177 7.90 6.19 -0.50
C PHE A 177 6.84 6.67 0.48
N ASN A 178 7.11 7.75 1.20
CA ASN A 178 6.18 8.39 2.13
C ASN A 178 6.56 9.86 2.37
N ASN A 179 5.57 10.73 2.55
CA ASN A 179 5.71 12.19 2.70
C ASN A 179 6.44 12.80 1.50
N ASP A 180 5.69 13.07 0.43
CA ASP A 180 6.15 13.76 -0.79
C ASP A 180 6.35 15.28 -0.60
N GLY A 181 5.98 15.83 0.56
CA GLY A 181 6.03 17.25 0.86
C GLY A 181 4.82 18.06 0.37
N THR A 182 3.80 17.44 -0.23
CA THR A 182 2.62 18.14 -0.79
C THR A 182 1.58 18.56 0.26
N GLY A 183 1.69 18.06 1.49
CA GLY A 183 0.63 18.20 2.52
C GLY A 183 -0.35 17.02 2.55
N SER A 184 -0.47 16.25 1.46
CA SER A 184 -1.45 15.17 1.36
C SER A 184 -0.88 13.84 1.87
N PRO A 185 -1.66 12.99 2.56
CA PRO A 185 -1.22 11.67 2.94
C PRO A 185 -1.21 10.72 1.74
N ASP A 186 -0.04 10.21 1.38
CA ASP A 186 0.10 9.11 0.42
C ASP A 186 -0.32 7.75 1.02
N PHE A 187 -0.43 6.73 0.16
CA PHE A 187 -0.79 5.35 0.52
C PHE A 187 0.01 4.83 1.73
N SER A 188 1.34 4.93 1.67
CA SER A 188 2.23 4.48 2.74
C SER A 188 1.97 5.22 4.05
N SER A 189 1.72 6.53 3.96
CA SER A 189 1.44 7.38 5.11
C SER A 189 0.12 6.98 5.78
N LEU A 190 -0.93 6.68 5.00
CA LEU A 190 -2.20 6.16 5.52
C LEU A 190 -2.05 4.78 6.19
N VAL A 191 -1.26 3.86 5.60
CA VAL A 191 -0.97 2.56 6.23
C VAL A 191 -0.18 2.73 7.53
N MET A 192 0.90 3.53 7.53
CA MET A 192 1.72 3.77 8.71
C MET A 192 0.95 4.41 9.86
N GLY A 193 0.02 5.32 9.56
CA GLY A 193 -0.83 5.96 10.54
C GLY A 193 -1.90 5.01 11.09
N HIS A 194 -2.52 4.20 10.23
CA HIS A 194 -3.52 3.21 10.65
C HIS A 194 -2.91 2.11 11.53
N ARG A 195 -1.75 1.56 11.12
CA ARG A 195 -0.98 0.61 11.95
C ARG A 195 -0.62 1.21 13.30
N LEU A 196 -0.17 2.48 13.34
CA LEU A 196 0.15 3.18 14.58
C LEU A 196 -1.08 3.39 15.49
N TYR A 197 -2.27 3.60 14.90
CA TYR A 197 -3.52 3.79 15.63
C TYR A 197 -4.06 2.50 16.24
N GLN A 198 -4.13 1.41 15.46
CA GLN A 198 -4.63 0.12 15.93
C GLN A 198 -3.61 -0.62 16.80
N MET A 199 -2.34 -0.65 16.38
CA MET A 199 -1.30 -1.50 16.96
C MET A 199 0.07 -0.79 16.91
N ALA A 200 0.30 0.13 17.84
CA ALA A 200 1.57 0.88 17.92
C ALA A 200 2.83 -0.01 18.06
N SER A 201 2.68 -1.26 18.49
CA SER A 201 3.73 -2.30 18.55
C SER A 201 4.05 -2.96 17.21
N SER A 202 3.17 -2.86 16.20
CA SER A 202 3.36 -3.51 14.89
C SER A 202 4.52 -2.88 14.12
N ARG A 203 5.46 -3.72 13.67
CA ARG A 203 6.72 -3.26 13.07
C ARG A 203 6.43 -2.44 11.82
N THR A 204 6.81 -1.16 11.85
CA THR A 204 6.45 -0.18 10.82
C THR A 204 7.66 0.73 10.62
N TYR A 205 8.50 0.41 9.64
CA TYR A 205 9.76 1.12 9.40
C TYR A 205 9.50 2.55 8.92
N ARG A 206 10.32 3.51 9.38
CA ARG A 206 10.20 4.94 9.02
C ARG A 206 11.53 5.47 8.44
N PRO A 207 11.96 4.94 7.29
CA PRO A 207 13.26 5.23 6.69
C PRO A 207 13.40 6.71 6.31
N ASP A 208 14.40 7.40 6.88
CA ASP A 208 14.86 8.68 6.33
C ASP A 208 15.54 8.43 4.96
N ARG A 209 14.84 8.80 3.88
CA ARG A 209 15.30 8.65 2.50
C ARG A 209 16.53 9.52 2.19
N LYS A 210 16.72 10.65 2.87
CA LYS A 210 17.88 11.55 2.72
C LYS A 210 19.13 10.97 3.38
N PHE A 211 18.99 10.31 4.52
CA PHE A 211 20.07 9.51 5.12
C PHE A 211 20.45 8.34 4.21
N LEU A 212 19.45 7.57 3.77
CA LEU A 212 19.67 6.38 2.93
C LEU A 212 20.32 6.71 1.58
N ALA A 213 19.92 7.81 0.92
CA ALA A 213 20.55 8.24 -0.34
C ALA A 213 22.07 8.49 -0.18
N LYS A 214 22.48 9.13 0.93
CA LYS A 214 23.91 9.30 1.26
C LYS A 214 24.60 7.97 1.55
N LEU A 215 23.92 7.08 2.29
CA LEU A 215 24.44 5.77 2.64
C LEU A 215 24.68 4.89 1.39
N PHE A 216 23.75 4.88 0.44
CA PHE A 216 23.90 4.19 -0.85
C PHE A 216 24.99 4.81 -1.74
N ASN A 217 25.03 6.15 -1.84
CA ASN A 217 26.08 6.85 -2.59
C ASN A 217 27.49 6.57 -2.02
N SER A 218 27.64 6.28 -0.72
CA SER A 218 28.92 5.91 -0.10
C SER A 218 29.40 4.48 -0.45
N SER A 219 28.56 3.68 -1.10
CA SER A 219 28.73 2.24 -1.33
C SER A 219 28.48 1.80 -2.78
N SER A 220 28.49 2.74 -3.73
CA SER A 220 28.24 2.50 -5.16
C SER A 220 28.98 1.29 -5.72
N ASP A 221 30.25 1.15 -5.34
CA ASP A 221 31.19 0.23 -5.98
C ASP A 221 31.00 -1.23 -5.54
N ASN A 222 30.33 -1.46 -4.40
CA ASN A 222 30.17 -2.79 -3.79
C ASN A 222 28.77 -2.96 -3.14
N LEU A 223 27.73 -2.59 -3.89
CA LEU A 223 26.34 -2.53 -3.43
C LEU A 223 25.81 -3.87 -2.87
N TYR A 224 26.10 -4.99 -3.53
CA TYR A 224 25.62 -6.32 -3.13
C TYR A 224 26.43 -7.00 -2.03
N PHE A 225 27.66 -6.54 -1.81
CA PHE A 225 28.58 -7.03 -0.78
C PHE A 225 29.03 -5.88 0.14
N PRO A 226 28.08 -5.24 0.85
CA PRO A 226 28.36 -4.04 1.63
C PRO A 226 29.32 -4.34 2.79
N LYS A 227 30.17 -3.36 3.11
CA LYS A 227 31.06 -3.41 4.28
C LYS A 227 30.23 -3.57 5.57
N ARG A 228 30.80 -4.24 6.59
CA ARG A 228 30.13 -4.40 7.90
C ARG A 228 29.64 -3.07 8.49
N SER A 229 30.42 -2.00 8.36
CA SER A 229 30.03 -0.64 8.77
C SER A 229 28.74 -0.15 8.11
N TRP A 230 28.55 -0.42 6.83
CA TRP A 230 27.32 -0.08 6.09
C TRP A 230 26.13 -0.89 6.61
N THR A 231 26.30 -2.20 6.81
CA THR A 231 25.21 -3.06 7.32
C THR A 231 24.77 -2.69 8.73
N VAL A 232 25.70 -2.24 9.57
CA VAL A 232 25.42 -1.73 10.92
C VAL A 232 24.69 -0.39 10.82
N ALA A 233 25.22 0.58 10.06
CA ALA A 233 24.57 1.89 9.89
C ALA A 233 23.13 1.80 9.31
N ALA A 234 22.91 0.90 8.34
CA ALA A 234 21.58 0.64 7.78
C ALA A 234 20.61 0.04 8.81
N ARG A 235 21.09 -0.93 9.61
CA ARG A 235 20.30 -1.59 10.66
C ARG A 235 19.98 -0.65 11.81
N ASP A 236 20.97 0.07 12.32
CA ASP A 236 20.83 1.00 13.44
C ASP A 236 19.83 2.11 13.07
N HIS A 237 19.92 2.66 11.84
CA HIS A 237 18.94 3.62 11.32
C HIS A 237 17.51 3.07 11.33
N LEU A 238 17.32 1.82 10.88
CA LEU A 238 16.00 1.20 10.82
C LEU A 238 15.47 0.78 12.19
N HIS A 239 16.31 0.32 13.13
CA HIS A 239 15.94 0.11 14.52
C HIS A 239 15.53 1.42 15.20
N ASN A 240 16.34 2.47 15.09
CA ASN A 240 16.03 3.80 15.61
C ASN A 240 14.73 4.37 15.01
N SER A 241 14.29 3.91 13.82
CA SER A 241 13.01 4.29 13.21
C SER A 241 11.78 3.59 13.81
N LEU A 242 11.98 2.45 14.48
CA LEU A 242 10.95 1.70 15.22
C LEU A 242 10.85 2.14 16.69
N GLU A 243 11.94 2.66 17.25
CA GLU A 243 12.01 3.15 18.63
C GLU A 243 11.29 4.50 18.84
N GLU A 244 11.10 4.87 20.11
CA GLU A 244 10.44 6.12 20.53
C GLU A 244 11.05 7.37 19.87
N ALA A 245 12.37 7.41 19.67
CA ALA A 245 13.05 8.49 18.96
C ALA A 245 12.60 8.62 17.50
N GLY A 246 12.38 7.48 16.82
CA GLY A 246 11.82 7.43 15.47
C GLY A 246 10.38 7.92 15.40
N LEU A 247 9.55 7.51 16.37
CA LEU A 247 8.17 7.98 16.48
C LEU A 247 8.11 9.49 16.77
N LYS A 248 8.90 10.00 17.73
CA LYS A 248 9.00 11.44 18.05
C LYS A 248 9.49 12.27 16.87
N ARG A 249 10.47 11.77 16.10
CA ARG A 249 10.92 12.41 14.85
C ARG A 249 9.77 12.47 13.83
N GLN A 250 9.03 11.38 13.66
CA GLN A 250 7.91 11.32 12.72
C GLN A 250 6.74 12.23 13.15
N LEU A 251 6.44 12.31 14.45
CA LEU A 251 5.46 13.24 15.02
C LEU A 251 5.75 14.68 14.58
N LEU A 252 6.99 15.15 14.77
CA LEU A 252 7.42 16.49 14.37
C LEU A 252 7.43 16.69 12.84
N GLN A 253 7.68 15.64 12.05
CA GLN A 253 7.85 15.74 10.60
C GLN A 253 6.57 15.54 9.78
N SER A 254 5.62 14.71 10.22
CA SER A 254 4.42 14.38 9.43
C SER A 254 3.08 14.69 10.09
N LYS A 255 2.97 14.84 11.42
CA LYS A 255 1.70 15.31 12.03
C LYS A 255 1.36 16.74 11.60
N LEU A 256 2.37 17.60 11.44
CA LEU A 256 2.22 18.96 10.91
C LEU A 256 1.70 19.00 9.46
N VAL A 257 1.86 17.89 8.73
CA VAL A 257 1.51 17.73 7.31
C VAL A 257 0.14 17.06 7.19
N SER A 258 -0.06 15.92 7.86
CA SER A 258 -1.33 15.18 7.88
C SER A 258 -1.50 14.36 9.15
N PHE A 259 -2.61 14.59 9.87
CA PHE A 259 -3.00 13.81 11.05
C PHE A 259 -3.10 12.30 10.76
N LEU A 260 -3.66 11.93 9.59
CA LEU A 260 -3.83 10.53 9.19
C LEU A 260 -2.50 9.79 8.98
N SER A 261 -1.38 10.51 8.78
CA SER A 261 -0.05 9.89 8.67
C SER A 261 0.55 9.48 10.02
N HIS A 262 0.07 10.11 11.10
CA HIS A 262 0.65 9.97 12.44
C HIS A 262 -0.37 10.34 13.54
N PRO A 263 -1.42 9.53 13.72
CA PRO A 263 -2.55 9.84 14.60
C PRO A 263 -2.24 9.54 16.07
N ILE A 264 -1.13 10.07 16.62
CA ILE A 264 -0.88 10.01 18.07
C ILE A 264 -1.80 11.02 18.77
N PRO A 265 -2.70 10.56 19.65
CA PRO A 265 -3.48 11.45 20.48
C PRO A 265 -2.62 11.99 21.63
N GLU A 266 -2.23 13.27 21.55
CA GLU A 266 -1.53 13.96 22.66
C GLU A 266 -2.36 14.10 23.94
N CYS A 267 -3.66 13.76 23.91
CA CYS A 267 -4.59 14.01 25.02
C CYS A 267 -5.50 12.85 25.43
N THR A 268 -5.72 11.84 24.58
CA THR A 268 -6.78 10.84 24.85
C THR A 268 -6.45 9.94 26.03
N CYS A 269 -5.17 9.86 26.42
CA CYS A 269 -4.72 9.12 27.61
C CYS A 269 -4.67 9.99 28.89
N THR A 270 -4.96 11.29 28.83
CA THR A 270 -4.77 12.22 29.95
C THR A 270 -6.00 12.28 30.87
N THR A 271 -6.44 11.12 31.37
CA THR A 271 -7.49 11.02 32.41
C THR A 271 -6.99 11.42 33.80
N MET A 272 -5.67 11.51 33.99
CA MET A 272 -5.06 12.06 35.20
C MET A 272 -4.16 13.26 34.91
N LYS A 273 -4.21 14.20 35.85
CA LYS A 273 -3.64 15.56 35.83
C LYS A 273 -2.16 15.56 35.38
N PRO A 274 -1.74 16.40 34.42
CA PRO A 274 -0.35 16.46 34.00
C PRO A 274 0.55 16.98 35.13
N ILE A 275 1.56 16.18 35.49
CA ILE A 275 2.72 16.62 36.28
C ILE A 275 3.85 16.87 35.28
N GLY A 276 4.19 18.14 35.06
CA GLY A 276 5.20 18.53 34.07
C GLY A 276 4.59 19.16 32.82
N ASP A 277 5.41 19.97 32.14
CA ASP A 277 4.95 21.04 31.27
C ASP A 277 4.76 20.65 29.79
N HIS A 278 3.94 21.43 29.09
CA HIS A 278 3.85 21.53 27.62
C HIS A 278 3.28 20.35 26.80
N HIS A 279 2.06 19.89 27.06
CA HIS A 279 1.15 19.43 25.99
C HIS A 279 -0.31 19.79 26.32
N GLU A 280 -0.67 21.07 26.17
CA GLU A 280 -2.06 21.49 26.36
C GLU A 280 -2.93 21.09 25.16
N CYS A 281 -3.96 20.29 25.41
CA CYS A 281 -4.79 19.75 24.33
C CYS A 281 -5.50 20.83 23.49
N PRO A 282 -5.55 20.71 22.15
CA PRO A 282 -6.29 21.64 21.29
C PRO A 282 -7.75 21.80 21.73
N LYS A 283 -8.24 23.05 21.74
CA LYS A 283 -9.58 23.40 22.23
C LYS A 283 -10.68 22.57 21.56
N TRP A 284 -10.62 22.40 20.23
CA TRP A 284 -11.59 21.60 19.49
C TRP A 284 -11.69 20.14 19.97
N LEU A 285 -10.58 19.53 20.42
CA LEU A 285 -10.57 18.17 20.92
C LEU A 285 -11.18 18.12 22.32
N LYS A 286 -10.81 19.06 23.21
CA LYS A 286 -11.48 19.27 24.51
C LYS A 286 -13.00 19.46 24.35
N ASP A 287 -13.42 20.29 23.40
CA ASP A 287 -14.83 20.60 23.11
C ASP A 287 -15.58 19.37 22.55
N SER A 288 -14.93 18.57 21.71
CA SER A 288 -15.54 17.34 21.16
C SER A 288 -15.73 16.25 22.24
N VAL A 289 -14.74 16.09 23.14
CA VAL A 289 -14.82 15.16 24.26
C VAL A 289 -15.89 15.61 25.26
N ALA A 290 -15.95 16.90 25.59
CA ALA A 290 -16.99 17.46 26.45
C ALA A 290 -18.41 17.23 25.88
N LYS A 291 -18.58 17.36 24.56
CA LYS A 291 -19.85 17.05 23.88
C LYS A 291 -20.20 15.55 23.92
N SER A 292 -19.22 14.66 23.76
CA SER A 292 -19.47 13.21 23.85
C SER A 292 -19.91 12.77 25.25
N TYR A 293 -19.31 13.33 26.31
CA TYR A 293 -19.75 13.10 27.69
C TYR A 293 -21.14 13.68 27.94
N GLN A 294 -21.44 14.88 27.42
CA GLN A 294 -22.78 15.47 27.52
C GLN A 294 -23.85 14.60 26.83
N GLN A 295 -23.54 14.00 25.68
CA GLN A 295 -24.44 13.05 25.01
C GLN A 295 -24.68 11.78 25.84
N GLN A 296 -23.63 11.20 26.45
CA GLN A 296 -23.78 10.05 27.35
C GLN A 296 -24.66 10.39 28.57
N THR A 297 -24.46 11.55 29.21
CA THR A 297 -25.28 11.98 30.35
C THR A 297 -26.71 12.40 29.98
N ALA A 298 -26.97 12.72 28.72
CA ALA A 298 -28.31 13.04 28.24
C ALA A 298 -29.12 11.76 27.94
N THR A 299 -28.47 10.68 27.53
CA THR A 299 -29.11 9.38 27.29
C THR A 299 -29.42 8.58 28.56
N THR A 300 -28.90 8.98 29.73
CA THR A 300 -29.11 8.26 31.01
C THR A 300 -30.18 8.87 31.92
N ASN A 301 -30.84 9.98 31.53
CA ASN A 301 -31.68 10.76 32.45
C ASN A 301 -33.19 10.75 32.15
N GLU A 302 -33.66 10.02 31.12
CA GLU A 302 -35.09 9.80 30.87
C GLU A 302 -35.36 8.33 30.52
N ASN A 303 -35.47 7.48 31.55
CA ASN A 303 -36.43 6.37 31.72
C ASN A 303 -35.90 5.25 32.64
N GLU A 304 -36.06 5.41 33.96
CA GLU A 304 -36.48 4.30 34.83
C GLU A 304 -38.03 4.33 34.77
N GLN A 305 -38.82 3.24 34.72
CA GLN A 305 -38.83 2.01 35.55
C GLN A 305 -40.04 1.13 35.06
N PRO A 306 -40.24 -0.18 35.37
CA PRO A 306 -39.32 -1.29 35.73
C PRO A 306 -39.60 -2.64 34.97
N ASP A 307 -38.96 -3.72 35.46
CA ASP A 307 -39.25 -5.17 35.35
C ASP A 307 -39.01 -5.87 33.98
N ASP A 308 -38.35 -7.03 33.87
CA ASP A 308 -37.44 -7.77 34.78
C ASP A 308 -36.70 -8.87 33.96
N ASP A 309 -35.75 -9.58 34.59
CA ASP A 309 -34.99 -10.78 34.17
C ASP A 309 -33.47 -10.57 33.89
N ASP A 310 -32.71 -10.45 34.98
CA ASP A 310 -31.27 -10.73 35.05
C ASP A 310 -31.01 -12.24 35.17
N GLU A 311 -29.98 -12.76 34.47
CA GLU A 311 -29.08 -13.77 35.05
C GLU A 311 -27.74 -13.82 34.27
N MET A 312 -26.66 -13.33 34.90
CA MET A 312 -25.29 -13.70 34.56
C MET A 312 -24.82 -14.77 35.54
N ASP A 313 -24.09 -15.77 35.06
CA ASP A 313 -23.31 -16.66 35.93
C ASP A 313 -21.81 -16.39 35.76
N GLU A 314 -21.17 -15.93 36.84
CA GLU A 314 -19.72 -16.00 37.02
C GLU A 314 -19.32 -17.44 37.39
N PHE A 315 -18.24 -17.95 36.80
CA PHE A 315 -17.60 -19.17 37.30
C PHE A 315 -16.26 -18.86 37.95
N GLN A 316 -16.22 -18.96 39.27
CA GLN A 316 -14.98 -19.15 40.01
C GLN A 316 -15.06 -20.43 40.85
N SER A 317 -13.89 -21.05 41.05
CA SER A 317 -13.70 -22.37 41.62
C SER A 317 -14.00 -22.45 43.11
N ASP A 318 -14.47 -23.62 43.56
CA ASP A 318 -13.80 -24.28 44.68
C ASP A 318 -13.93 -25.82 44.62
N SER A 319 -13.04 -26.49 45.33
CA SER A 319 -12.83 -27.94 45.35
C SER A 319 -13.59 -28.66 46.46
N GLU A 320 -13.94 -29.94 46.25
CA GLU A 320 -13.63 -31.01 47.24
C GLU A 320 -13.73 -32.42 46.59
N ASP A 321 -13.02 -33.39 47.18
CA ASP A 321 -12.83 -34.76 46.68
C ASP A 321 -14.06 -35.67 46.85
N GLU A 322 -14.24 -36.66 45.95
CA GLU A 322 -14.32 -38.07 46.35
C GLU A 322 -13.89 -39.01 45.20
N ASN A 323 -13.28 -40.15 45.56
CA ASN A 323 -12.82 -41.17 44.62
C ASN A 323 -14.00 -42.03 44.11
N VAL A 324 -13.91 -42.58 42.89
CA VAL A 324 -14.05 -44.05 42.61
C VAL A 324 -13.69 -44.40 41.16
N SER A 325 -12.85 -45.42 41.05
CA SER A 325 -12.29 -46.20 39.92
C SER A 325 -12.98 -46.32 38.54
N ASN A 326 -12.10 -46.48 37.52
CA ASN A 326 -12.26 -47.26 36.26
C ASN A 326 -13.26 -46.71 35.20
N GLU A 327 -13.12 -46.95 33.89
CA GLU A 327 -12.20 -47.82 33.12
C GLU A 327 -11.88 -47.23 31.72
N LEU A 328 -10.96 -47.87 30.99
CA LEU A 328 -10.51 -47.53 29.64
C LEU A 328 -11.61 -47.65 28.57
N THR A 329 -11.53 -46.84 27.51
CA THR A 329 -11.44 -47.37 26.12
C THR A 329 -10.85 -46.33 25.16
N VAL A 330 -9.84 -46.74 24.40
CA VAL A 330 -9.36 -46.07 23.19
C VAL A 330 -10.05 -46.72 22.00
N GLU A 331 -10.63 -45.93 21.08
CA GLU A 331 -10.82 -46.35 19.69
C GLU A 331 -10.43 -45.23 18.72
N ARG A 332 -10.17 -45.63 17.47
CA ARG A 332 -9.24 -44.99 16.54
C ARG A 332 -9.60 -45.41 15.10
N ASP A 333 -9.35 -44.53 14.12
CA ASP A 333 -9.59 -44.74 12.67
C ASP A 333 -11.11 -44.91 12.36
N GLU A 334 -11.67 -44.91 11.14
CA GLU A 334 -11.25 -44.75 9.72
C GLU A 334 -12.19 -43.67 9.08
N GLU A 335 -12.11 -43.13 7.85
CA GLU A 335 -11.27 -43.27 6.64
C GLU A 335 -11.08 -41.84 6.01
N MET A 336 -10.49 -41.71 4.81
CA MET A 336 -10.43 -40.47 4.00
C MET A 336 -11.35 -40.55 2.76
N ASP A 337 -11.99 -39.44 2.37
CA ASP A 337 -12.59 -39.31 1.03
C ASP A 337 -11.68 -38.45 0.11
N PRO A 338 -11.20 -38.99 -1.02
CA PRO A 338 -10.38 -38.26 -1.98
C PRO A 338 -11.16 -37.87 -3.26
N ASN A 339 -12.23 -37.07 -3.17
CA ASN A 339 -12.66 -36.09 -4.20
C ASN A 339 -13.89 -35.26 -3.75
N ASP A 340 -13.67 -34.04 -3.24
CA ASP A 340 -14.61 -32.90 -3.28
C ASP A 340 -13.83 -31.57 -3.23
#